data_AF-A0A7C8ZGG7-F1
#
_entry.id   AF-A0A7C8ZGG7-F1
#
_cell.length_a   1.000
_cell.length_b   1.000
_cell.length_c   1.000
_cell.angle_alpha   90.00
_cell.angle_beta   90.00
_cell.angle_gamma   90.00
#
_symmetry.space_group_name_H-M   'P 1'
#
loop_
_entity.id
_entity.type
_entity.pdbx_description
1 polymer ?
#
loop_
_entity_poly.entity_id
_entity_poly.type
_entity_poly.pdbx_seq_one_letter_code
_entity_poly.pdbx_strand_id
1 'polypeptide(L)'
;MMEFSSCYVNLMEIEGKQANDPHRFNENMSKMTRCVLVSGPVIIGAGPSGLAVAACLKEKGVPSMVIERADCIASLWQHKTYDRLSLHLPKKFCELPLMPFPPNFPTYPSKGQFIHYLEDYARKFEINPVFNETVQHAEFDHTLGFWRVMTSRREVGSVRPYKSAKAGEANEAKAKEGTTTTTTEYVCRWLVVATGENAEMVLPELEGLEEFGGRMVHTSLYKSGEEFR
;
A
#
# COMPACT_ATOMS: atom_id res chain seq x y z
N MET A 1 8.88 -34.14 4.70
CA MET A 1 8.09 -34.19 3.45
C MET A 1 6.60 -34.54 3.69
N MET A 2 6.09 -34.56 4.93
CA MET A 2 4.69 -34.93 5.22
C MET A 2 3.76 -33.74 5.60
N GLU A 3 4.29 -32.54 5.90
CA GLU A 3 3.44 -31.41 6.35
C GLU A 3 2.68 -30.68 5.23
N PHE A 4 3.13 -30.79 3.98
CA PHE A 4 2.46 -30.16 2.84
C PHE A 4 1.10 -30.81 2.51
N SER A 5 0.91 -32.10 2.81
CA SER A 5 -0.33 -32.83 2.51
C SER A 5 -1.46 -32.47 3.48
N SER A 6 -1.16 -32.29 4.77
CA SER A 6 -2.17 -31.91 5.77
C SER A 6 -2.73 -30.50 5.54
N CYS A 7 -1.91 -29.57 5.06
CA CYS A 7 -2.34 -28.19 4.75
C CYS A 7 -3.35 -28.15 3.58
N TYR A 8 -3.14 -28.99 2.55
CA TYR A 8 -4.03 -29.04 1.38
C TYR A 8 -5.41 -29.65 1.69
N VAL A 9 -5.44 -30.65 2.58
CA VAL A 9 -6.68 -31.27 3.06
C VAL A 9 -7.51 -30.24 3.85
N ASN A 10 -6.86 -29.43 4.70
CA ASN A 10 -7.53 -28.41 5.48
C ASN A 10 -8.09 -27.27 4.59
N LEU A 11 -7.48 -26.99 3.44
CA LEU A 11 -7.96 -26.00 2.45
C LEU A 11 -9.21 -26.46 1.69
N MET A 12 -9.25 -27.71 1.23
CA MET A 12 -10.49 -28.30 0.68
C MET A 12 -11.59 -28.37 1.74
N GLU A 13 -11.21 -28.61 3.01
CA GLU A 13 -12.12 -28.55 4.14
C GLU A 13 -12.58 -27.11 4.44
N ILE A 14 -11.75 -26.09 4.21
CA ILE A 14 -12.12 -24.66 4.29
C ILE A 14 -13.13 -24.30 3.19
N GLU A 15 -12.89 -24.69 1.94
CA GLU A 15 -13.86 -24.50 0.85
C GLU A 15 -15.18 -25.25 1.14
N GLY A 16 -15.10 -26.46 1.70
CA GLY A 16 -16.26 -27.26 2.10
C GLY A 16 -17.01 -26.76 3.35
N LYS A 17 -16.31 -26.15 4.32
CA LYS A 17 -16.90 -25.54 5.52
C LYS A 17 -17.53 -24.18 5.21
N GLN A 18 -16.95 -23.41 4.29
CA GLN A 18 -17.53 -22.17 3.76
C GLN A 18 -18.88 -22.40 3.05
N ALA A 19 -19.09 -23.59 2.48
CA ALA A 19 -20.38 -23.97 1.87
C ALA A 19 -21.49 -24.29 2.90
N ASN A 20 -21.16 -24.51 4.18
CA ASN A 20 -22.08 -25.07 5.19
C ASN A 20 -22.30 -24.20 6.44
N ASP A 21 -21.75 -22.99 6.52
CA ASP A 21 -22.00 -22.07 7.64
C ASP A 21 -23.32 -21.27 7.43
N PRO A 22 -24.40 -21.57 8.17
CA PRO A 22 -25.69 -20.91 8.01
C PRO A 22 -25.73 -19.49 8.61
N HIS A 23 -24.68 -19.05 9.32
CA HIS A 23 -24.66 -17.74 9.99
C HIS A 23 -23.86 -16.64 9.26
N ARG A 24 -23.33 -16.91 8.06
CA ARG A 24 -22.57 -15.90 7.28
C ARG A 24 -23.24 -15.40 6.00
N PHE A 25 -24.46 -15.83 5.70
CA PHE A 25 -25.25 -15.29 4.59
C PHE A 25 -26.03 -14.05 5.01
N ASN A 26 -25.36 -12.90 5.00
CA ASN A 26 -26.03 -11.63 4.78
C ASN A 26 -26.06 -11.38 3.26
N GLU A 27 -27.23 -11.54 2.65
CA GLU A 27 -27.48 -11.61 1.20
C GLU A 27 -27.18 -10.33 0.38
N ASN A 28 -26.41 -9.36 0.87
CA ASN A 28 -26.18 -8.09 0.18
C ASN A 28 -24.71 -7.77 -0.20
N MET A 29 -23.85 -8.78 -0.37
CA MET A 29 -22.45 -8.54 -0.76
C MET A 29 -21.94 -9.51 -1.84
N SER A 30 -22.68 -9.66 -2.94
CA SER A 30 -22.23 -10.40 -4.13
C SER A 30 -21.22 -9.61 -4.98
N LYS A 31 -20.20 -9.01 -4.36
CA LYS A 31 -18.97 -8.62 -5.08
C LYS A 31 -17.99 -9.78 -4.94
N MET A 32 -17.56 -10.33 -6.08
CA MET A 32 -16.58 -11.43 -6.16
C MET A 32 -15.35 -11.09 -5.29
N THR A 33 -15.32 -11.65 -4.10
CA THR A 33 -14.17 -11.52 -3.20
C THR A 33 -13.20 -12.61 -3.61
N ARG A 34 -12.06 -12.22 -4.18
CA ARG A 34 -11.00 -13.17 -4.53
C ARG A 34 -10.32 -13.63 -3.26
N CYS A 35 -10.10 -14.92 -3.05
CA CYS A 35 -9.29 -15.44 -1.95
C CYS A 35 -7.90 -15.86 -2.46
N VAL A 36 -6.83 -15.49 -1.75
CA VAL A 36 -5.43 -15.77 -2.11
C VAL A 36 -4.68 -16.31 -0.90
N LEU A 37 -4.22 -17.55 -1.00
CA LEU A 37 -3.31 -18.12 0.00
C LEU A 37 -1.88 -17.66 -0.26
N VAL A 38 -1.22 -17.15 0.78
CA VAL A 38 0.18 -16.70 0.75
C VAL A 38 1.02 -17.67 1.60
N SER A 39 2.02 -18.27 0.97
CA SER A 39 2.87 -19.31 1.59
C SER A 39 3.82 -18.78 2.69
N GLY A 40 4.05 -17.47 2.73
CA GLY A 40 4.88 -16.82 3.74
C GLY A 40 4.27 -15.55 4.29
N PRO A 41 5.06 -14.67 4.92
CA PRO A 41 4.54 -13.46 5.54
C PRO A 41 3.90 -12.51 4.53
N VAL A 42 2.76 -11.94 4.90
CA VAL A 42 2.20 -10.75 4.24
C VAL A 42 2.73 -9.52 4.98
N ILE A 43 3.35 -8.61 4.25
CA ILE A 43 3.94 -7.36 4.76
C ILE A 43 3.07 -6.21 4.27
N ILE A 44 2.54 -5.41 5.18
CA ILE A 44 1.69 -4.27 4.85
C ILE A 44 2.54 -3.00 4.84
N GLY A 45 2.71 -2.41 3.65
CA GLY A 45 3.44 -1.16 3.41
C GLY A 45 4.77 -1.38 2.69
N ALA A 46 4.99 -0.63 1.61
CA ALA A 46 6.23 -0.60 0.83
C ALA A 46 7.09 0.64 1.15
N GLY A 47 7.05 1.10 2.40
CA GLY A 47 8.01 2.07 2.94
C GLY A 47 9.35 1.42 3.32
N PRO A 48 10.31 2.21 3.85
CA PRO A 48 11.64 1.71 4.24
C PRO A 48 11.59 0.45 5.12
N SER A 49 10.70 0.42 6.12
CA SER A 49 10.55 -0.73 7.03
C SER A 49 10.05 -1.98 6.31
N GLY A 50 9.05 -1.87 5.45
CA GLY A 50 8.51 -3.01 4.71
C GLY A 50 9.49 -3.57 3.68
N LEU A 51 10.23 -2.68 2.99
CA LEU A 51 11.30 -3.08 2.09
C LEU A 51 12.43 -3.81 2.83
N ALA A 52 12.85 -3.30 3.99
CA ALA A 52 13.88 -3.94 4.82
C ALA A 52 13.46 -5.36 5.26
N VAL A 53 12.22 -5.54 5.71
CA VAL A 53 11.69 -6.86 6.08
C VAL A 53 11.70 -7.80 4.87
N ALA A 54 11.19 -7.36 3.73
CA ALA A 54 11.13 -8.18 2.52
C ALA A 54 12.53 -8.62 2.06
N ALA A 55 13.52 -7.72 2.08
CA ALA A 55 14.90 -8.06 1.76
C ALA A 55 15.52 -9.06 2.75
N CYS A 56 15.31 -8.86 4.05
CA CYS A 56 15.82 -9.79 5.07
C CYS A 56 15.18 -11.19 4.95
N LEU A 57 13.91 -11.28 4.57
CA LEU A 57 13.25 -12.57 4.30
C LEU A 57 13.78 -13.22 3.01
N LYS A 58 13.97 -12.43 1.94
CA LYS A 58 14.55 -12.89 0.67
C LYS A 58 15.97 -13.45 0.89
N GLU A 59 16.82 -12.77 1.65
CA GLU A 59 18.17 -13.23 1.99
C GLU A 59 18.17 -14.59 2.72
N LYS A 60 17.11 -14.88 3.47
CA LYS A 60 16.92 -16.16 4.19
C LYS A 60 16.17 -17.21 3.36
N GLY A 61 15.83 -16.93 2.10
CA GLY A 61 15.06 -17.83 1.24
C GLY A 61 13.60 -18.00 1.65
N VAL A 62 13.05 -17.08 2.46
CA VAL A 62 11.65 -17.13 2.90
C VAL A 62 10.79 -16.33 1.91
N PRO A 63 9.80 -16.97 1.23
CA PRO A 63 8.90 -16.24 0.35
C PRO A 63 8.05 -15.26 1.16
N SER A 64 7.78 -14.08 0.62
CA SER A 64 6.92 -13.08 1.24
C SER A 64 6.20 -12.25 0.19
N MET A 65 5.14 -11.56 0.60
CA MET A 65 4.37 -10.65 -0.24
C MET A 65 4.30 -9.28 0.43
N VAL A 66 4.54 -8.21 -0.33
CA VAL A 66 4.34 -6.84 0.15
C VAL A 66 3.07 -6.29 -0.48
N ILE A 67 2.18 -5.71 0.33
CA ILE A 67 0.95 -5.04 -0.11
C ILE A 67 1.10 -3.55 0.15
N GLU A 68 0.86 -2.72 -0.86
CA GLU A 68 0.96 -1.26 -0.76
C GLU A 68 -0.29 -0.59 -1.35
N ARG A 69 -0.82 0.38 -0.60
CA ARG A 69 -2.01 1.12 -1.00
C ARG A 69 -1.73 2.12 -2.12
N ALA A 70 -0.54 2.68 -2.16
CA ALA A 70 -0.09 3.59 -3.20
C ALA A 70 0.30 2.83 -4.47
N ASP A 71 0.55 3.59 -5.52
CA ASP A 71 1.06 3.14 -6.82
C ASP A 71 2.60 3.03 -6.85
N CYS A 72 3.29 3.40 -5.77
CA CYS A 72 4.75 3.44 -5.70
C CYS A 72 5.29 3.06 -4.32
N ILE A 73 6.58 2.68 -4.27
CA ILE A 73 7.30 2.48 -3.01
C ILE A 73 7.53 3.81 -2.30
N ALA A 74 7.61 3.79 -0.98
CA ALA A 74 7.93 4.96 -0.17
C ALA A 74 7.06 6.18 -0.50
N SER A 75 5.76 5.96 -0.74
CA SER A 75 4.80 6.98 -1.19
C SER A 75 4.76 8.26 -0.33
N LEU A 76 5.02 8.15 0.98
CA LEU A 76 5.22 9.32 1.86
C LEU A 76 6.34 10.23 1.33
N TRP A 77 7.50 9.65 1.03
CA TRP A 77 8.66 10.38 0.51
C TRP A 77 8.38 10.94 -0.87
N GLN A 78 7.77 10.16 -1.77
CA GLN A 78 7.51 10.63 -3.13
C GLN A 78 6.47 11.76 -3.13
N HIS A 79 5.29 11.51 -2.53
CA HIS A 79 4.10 12.32 -2.74
C HIS A 79 3.78 13.29 -1.60
N LYS A 80 4.22 13.03 -0.37
CA LYS A 80 3.76 13.77 0.82
C LYS A 80 4.85 14.57 1.54
N THR A 81 6.01 14.73 0.92
CA THR A 81 7.09 15.59 1.43
C THR A 81 7.37 16.74 0.48
N TYR A 82 7.94 17.81 1.03
CA TYR A 82 8.41 18.98 0.29
C TYR A 82 9.72 18.71 -0.44
N ASP A 83 10.01 19.50 -1.47
CA ASP A 83 11.05 19.15 -2.46
C ASP A 83 12.46 19.31 -1.90
N ARG A 84 12.67 20.32 -1.05
CA ARG A 84 13.96 20.60 -0.40
C ARG A 84 14.30 19.67 0.79
N LEU A 85 13.52 18.61 1.01
CA LEU A 85 13.75 17.70 2.13
C LEU A 85 15.08 16.98 1.98
N SER A 86 15.81 16.88 3.09
CA SER A 86 16.98 16.00 3.25
C SER A 86 16.79 15.18 4.53
N LEU A 87 17.50 14.05 4.63
CA LEU A 87 17.54 13.28 5.87
C LEU A 87 18.09 14.15 7.00
N HIS A 88 17.42 14.09 8.15
CA HIS A 88 17.85 14.80 9.36
C HIS A 88 18.91 14.02 10.15
N LEU A 89 19.05 12.71 9.90
CA LEU A 89 20.11 11.88 10.46
C LEU A 89 21.19 11.57 9.41
N PRO A 90 22.45 11.38 9.83
CA PRO A 90 23.52 10.94 8.95
C PRO A 90 23.18 9.62 8.25
N LYS A 91 23.57 9.49 6.97
CA LYS A 91 23.21 8.37 6.09
C LYS A 91 23.45 7.00 6.73
N LYS A 92 24.57 6.83 7.44
CA LYS A 92 24.93 5.57 8.15
C LYS A 92 23.89 5.07 9.16
N PHE A 93 23.00 5.92 9.65
CA PHE A 93 21.92 5.56 10.57
C PHE A 93 20.58 5.31 9.86
N CYS A 94 20.52 5.60 8.57
CA CYS A 94 19.33 5.49 7.73
C CYS A 94 19.47 4.37 6.68
N GLU A 95 20.60 3.65 6.65
CA GLU A 95 20.81 2.57 5.69
C GLU A 95 19.91 1.40 6.06
N LEU A 96 19.25 0.82 5.07
CA LEU A 96 18.53 -0.42 5.24
C LEU A 96 19.50 -1.60 5.38
N PRO A 97 19.10 -2.66 6.11
CA PRO A 97 19.91 -3.86 6.26
C PRO A 97 20.38 -4.40 4.91
N LEU A 98 21.57 -5.01 4.86
CA LEU A 98 22.13 -5.69 3.68
C LEU A 98 22.58 -4.74 2.53
N MET A 99 22.39 -3.42 2.65
CA MET A 99 22.82 -2.49 1.60
C MET A 99 23.16 -1.09 2.16
N PRO A 100 24.45 -0.72 2.25
CA PRO A 100 24.82 0.63 2.65
C PRO A 100 24.42 1.66 1.60
N PHE A 101 24.37 2.95 1.96
CA PHE A 101 24.24 4.00 0.94
C PHE A 101 25.45 4.04 0.02
N PRO A 102 25.29 4.53 -1.23
CA PRO A 102 26.41 4.82 -2.10
C PRO A 102 27.46 5.73 -1.42
N PRO A 103 28.77 5.47 -1.60
CA PRO A 103 29.82 6.25 -0.95
C PRO A 103 29.80 7.72 -1.37
N ASN A 104 29.39 8.00 -2.62
CA ASN A 104 29.26 9.35 -3.17
C ASN A 104 28.05 10.15 -2.65
N PHE A 105 27.13 9.55 -1.90
CA PHE A 105 26.05 10.32 -1.26
C PHE A 105 26.60 11.21 -0.13
N PRO A 106 26.05 12.42 0.07
CA PRO A 106 26.45 13.30 1.16
C PRO A 106 26.07 12.68 2.52
N THR A 107 26.63 13.22 3.60
CA THR A 107 26.27 12.81 4.97
C THR A 107 24.76 12.86 5.22
N TYR A 108 24.07 13.84 4.63
CA TYR A 108 22.62 14.01 4.71
C TYR A 108 22.02 13.96 3.29
N PRO A 109 21.62 12.75 2.81
CA PRO A 109 21.03 12.59 1.49
C PRO A 109 19.79 13.45 1.30
N SER A 110 19.60 13.97 0.10
CA SER A 110 18.35 14.62 -0.29
C SER A 110 17.21 13.61 -0.40
N LYS A 111 15.96 14.10 -0.41
CA LYS A 111 14.76 13.31 -0.72
C LYS A 111 14.95 12.45 -1.98
N GLY A 112 15.40 13.06 -3.07
CA GLY A 112 15.60 12.35 -4.34
C GLY A 112 16.65 11.24 -4.24
N GLN A 113 17.77 11.51 -3.54
CA GLN A 113 18.80 10.51 -3.29
C GLN A 113 18.28 9.34 -2.44
N PHE A 114 17.51 9.64 -1.39
CA PHE A 114 16.92 8.60 -0.55
C PHE A 114 15.92 7.73 -1.32
N ILE A 115 15.06 8.34 -2.16
CA ILE A 115 14.13 7.59 -3.03
C ILE A 115 14.90 6.69 -3.99
N HIS A 116 15.92 7.21 -4.68
CA HIS A 116 16.76 6.42 -5.59
C HIS A 116 17.42 5.22 -4.87
N TYR A 117 17.91 5.43 -3.65
CA TYR A 117 18.46 4.36 -2.83
C TYR A 117 17.41 3.28 -2.52
N LEU A 118 16.16 3.65 -2.19
CA LEU A 118 15.08 2.68 -1.94
C LEU A 118 14.65 1.93 -3.20
N GLU A 119 14.65 2.59 -4.36
CA GLU A 119 14.38 1.95 -5.66
C GLU A 119 15.47 0.94 -6.03
N ASP A 120 16.74 1.31 -5.86
CA ASP A 120 17.88 0.40 -6.03
C ASP A 120 17.79 -0.78 -5.06
N TYR A 121 17.37 -0.53 -3.82
CA TYR A 121 17.19 -1.55 -2.80
C TYR A 121 16.13 -2.56 -3.22
N ALA A 122 14.94 -2.08 -3.59
CA ALA A 122 13.85 -2.93 -4.06
C ALA A 122 14.26 -3.76 -5.29
N ARG A 123 14.99 -3.15 -6.25
CA ARG A 123 15.50 -3.84 -7.44
C ARG A 123 16.52 -4.92 -7.09
N LYS A 124 17.49 -4.61 -6.20
CA LYS A 124 18.54 -5.54 -5.79
C LYS A 124 17.99 -6.80 -5.12
N PHE A 125 16.97 -6.66 -4.28
CA PHE A 125 16.36 -7.76 -3.56
C PHE A 125 15.11 -8.33 -4.26
N GLU A 126 14.82 -7.89 -5.49
CA GLU A 126 13.67 -8.32 -6.31
C GLU A 126 12.33 -8.18 -5.58
N ILE A 127 12.16 -7.09 -4.82
CA ILE A 127 10.94 -6.82 -4.07
C ILE A 127 9.93 -6.15 -5.02
N ASN A 128 8.82 -6.85 -5.28
CA ASN A 128 7.77 -6.39 -6.17
C ASN A 128 6.45 -6.27 -5.39
N PRO A 129 6.14 -5.11 -4.79
CA PRO A 129 4.89 -4.92 -4.05
C PRO A 129 3.65 -5.03 -4.94
N VAL A 130 2.56 -5.54 -4.36
CA VAL A 130 1.22 -5.42 -4.93
C VAL A 130 0.71 -4.01 -4.64
N PHE A 131 0.84 -3.13 -5.62
CA PHE A 131 0.40 -1.74 -5.54
C PHE A 131 -1.11 -1.57 -5.73
N ASN A 132 -1.60 -0.39 -5.35
CA ASN A 132 -3.00 0.04 -5.42
C ASN A 132 -3.95 -0.87 -4.63
N GLU A 133 -3.43 -1.50 -3.59
CA GLU A 133 -4.13 -2.51 -2.80
C GLU A 133 -4.17 -2.04 -1.35
N THR A 134 -5.33 -1.51 -0.93
CA THR A 134 -5.47 -0.96 0.42
C THR A 134 -5.94 -2.05 1.36
N VAL A 135 -5.14 -2.39 2.37
CA VAL A 135 -5.60 -3.23 3.49
C VAL A 135 -6.64 -2.46 4.30
N GLN A 136 -7.83 -3.05 4.43
CA GLN A 136 -8.96 -2.50 5.17
C GLN A 136 -8.97 -2.98 6.62
N HIS A 137 -8.75 -4.28 6.82
CA HIS A 137 -8.61 -4.90 8.14
C HIS A 137 -7.83 -6.21 8.03
N ALA A 138 -7.29 -6.66 9.15
CA ALA A 138 -6.65 -7.96 9.27
C ALA A 138 -7.08 -8.60 10.59
N GLU A 139 -7.54 -9.84 10.52
CA GLU A 139 -8.04 -10.60 11.68
C GLU A 139 -7.35 -11.95 11.74
N PHE A 140 -6.98 -12.38 12.96
CA PHE A 140 -6.43 -13.70 13.16
C PHE A 140 -7.56 -14.69 13.42
N ASP A 141 -7.69 -15.69 12.54
CA ASP A 141 -8.61 -16.80 12.72
C ASP A 141 -7.94 -17.85 13.63
N HIS A 142 -8.35 -17.89 14.90
CA HIS A 142 -7.82 -18.83 15.89
C HIS A 142 -8.14 -20.29 15.58
N THR A 143 -9.20 -20.56 14.82
CA THR A 143 -9.60 -21.92 14.44
C THR A 143 -8.67 -22.46 13.38
N LEU A 144 -8.32 -21.63 12.41
CA LEU A 144 -7.44 -22.00 11.30
C LEU A 144 -5.96 -21.81 11.63
N GLY A 145 -5.63 -20.89 12.54
CA GLY A 145 -4.25 -20.49 12.83
C GLY A 145 -3.64 -19.61 11.74
N PHE A 146 -4.46 -18.83 11.03
CA PHE A 146 -4.04 -17.94 9.94
C PHE A 146 -4.60 -16.52 10.14
N TRP A 147 -3.84 -15.55 9.65
CA TRP A 147 -4.34 -14.20 9.40
C TRP A 147 -5.18 -14.16 8.13
N ARG A 148 -6.30 -13.46 8.20
CA ARG A 148 -7.17 -13.10 7.09
C ARG A 148 -7.07 -11.59 6.88
N VAL A 149 -6.47 -11.18 5.77
CA VAL A 149 -6.17 -9.78 5.46
C VAL A 149 -7.07 -9.36 4.31
N MET A 150 -8.02 -8.48 4.61
CA MET A 150 -8.97 -7.99 3.62
C MET A 150 -8.44 -6.71 2.97
N THR A 151 -8.43 -6.70 1.65
CA THR A 151 -7.98 -5.56 0.86
C THR A 151 -9.04 -5.10 -0.12
N SER A 152 -8.92 -3.84 -0.52
CA SER A 152 -9.72 -3.25 -1.58
C SER A 152 -8.83 -2.58 -2.62
N ARG A 153 -9.14 -2.81 -3.88
CA ARG A 153 -8.56 -2.12 -5.03
C ARG A 153 -9.62 -1.27 -5.70
N ARG A 154 -9.32 0.01 -5.96
CA ARG A 154 -10.14 0.86 -6.82
C ARG A 154 -9.68 0.67 -8.26
N GLU A 155 -10.57 0.20 -9.12
CA GLU A 155 -10.34 0.21 -10.56
C GLU A 155 -10.83 1.56 -11.10
N VAL A 156 -9.91 2.39 -11.55
CA VAL A 156 -10.27 3.55 -12.37
C VAL A 156 -10.66 2.97 -13.72
N GLY A 157 -11.95 3.02 -14.05
CA GLY A 157 -12.45 2.58 -15.35
C GLY A 157 -11.64 3.26 -16.45
N SER A 158 -11.13 2.47 -17.40
CA SER A 158 -10.44 3.00 -18.57
C SER A 158 -11.35 4.04 -19.22
N VAL A 159 -10.99 5.32 -19.09
CA VAL A 159 -11.61 6.38 -19.87
C VAL A 159 -11.27 6.06 -21.31
N ARG A 160 -12.23 5.51 -22.07
CA ARG A 160 -12.10 5.47 -23.53
C ARG A 160 -11.89 6.92 -23.95
N PRO A 161 -10.80 7.28 -24.63
CA PRO A 161 -10.66 8.64 -25.13
C PRO A 161 -11.88 8.94 -25.99
N TYR A 162 -12.60 9.99 -25.62
CA TYR A 162 -13.74 10.48 -26.37
C TYR A 162 -13.29 10.66 -27.83
N LYS A 163 -13.82 9.84 -28.75
CA LYS A 163 -13.63 10.08 -30.17
C LYS A 163 -14.32 11.41 -30.48
N SER A 164 -13.57 12.38 -30.99
CA SER A 164 -14.07 13.69 -31.38
C SER A 164 -15.28 13.56 -32.31
N ALA A 165 -16.47 13.83 -31.76
CA ALA A 165 -17.64 14.11 -32.58
C ALA A 165 -17.56 15.57 -33.04
N LYS A 166 -17.85 15.78 -34.33
CA LYS A 166 -17.93 17.09 -34.98
C LYS A 166 -18.85 18.04 -34.20
N ALA A 167 -18.51 19.32 -34.24
CA ALA A 167 -19.21 20.41 -33.56
C ALA A 167 -20.70 20.48 -33.95
N GLY A 168 -21.56 20.46 -32.93
CA GLY A 168 -22.99 20.70 -33.06
C GLY A 168 -23.76 20.00 -31.94
N GLU A 169 -24.34 20.82 -31.06
CA GLU A 169 -25.33 20.47 -30.02
C GLU A 169 -24.78 20.02 -28.65
N ALA A 170 -24.90 20.95 -27.69
CA ALA A 170 -24.61 20.78 -26.29
C ALA A 170 -25.69 19.93 -25.61
N ASN A 171 -25.30 18.79 -25.06
CA ASN A 171 -26.02 18.13 -23.97
C ASN A 171 -24.97 17.70 -22.93
N GLU A 172 -24.96 18.39 -21.79
CA GLU A 172 -24.15 18.05 -20.61
C GLU A 172 -24.68 16.77 -19.96
N ALA A 173 -24.31 15.62 -20.52
CA ALA A 173 -24.38 14.36 -19.81
C ALA A 173 -23.15 14.26 -18.88
N LYS A 174 -23.33 14.57 -17.59
CA LYS A 174 -22.34 14.26 -16.54
C LYS A 174 -22.06 12.75 -16.58
N ALA A 175 -20.87 12.37 -17.04
CA ALA A 175 -20.39 11.00 -16.95
C ALA A 175 -20.31 10.62 -15.47
N LYS A 176 -21.17 9.68 -15.03
CA LYS A 176 -21.00 9.01 -13.75
C LYS A 176 -19.78 8.11 -13.87
N GLU A 177 -18.67 8.56 -13.31
CA GLU A 177 -17.45 7.78 -13.17
C GLU A 177 -17.77 6.54 -12.33
N GLY A 178 -18.00 5.41 -13.01
CA GLY A 178 -18.31 4.14 -12.36
C GLY A 178 -17.04 3.59 -11.73
N THR A 179 -16.72 3.99 -10.50
CA THR A 179 -15.63 3.39 -9.73
C THR A 179 -16.04 1.99 -9.28
N THR A 180 -15.52 0.95 -9.93
CA THR A 180 -15.62 -0.41 -9.42
C THR A 180 -14.55 -0.64 -8.35
N THR A 181 -14.94 -1.29 -7.25
CA THR A 181 -14.03 -1.67 -6.16
C THR A 181 -14.01 -3.18 -6.08
N THR A 182 -12.83 -3.75 -6.25
CA THR A 182 -12.56 -5.19 -6.16
C THR A 182 -12.02 -5.48 -4.76
N THR A 183 -12.48 -6.57 -4.14
CA THR A 183 -12.05 -6.97 -2.79
C THR A 183 -11.27 -8.28 -2.88
N THR A 184 -10.16 -8.37 -2.15
CA THR A 184 -9.34 -9.58 -2.07
C THR A 184 -9.12 -9.96 -0.61
N GLU A 185 -9.26 -11.23 -0.28
CA GLU A 185 -8.88 -11.82 1.00
C GLU A 185 -7.53 -12.52 0.83
N TYR A 186 -6.49 -12.06 1.53
CA TYR A 186 -5.22 -12.76 1.62
C TYR A 186 -5.16 -13.58 2.91
N VAL A 187 -4.87 -14.88 2.80
CA VAL A 187 -4.74 -15.79 3.95
C VAL A 187 -3.27 -16.14 4.12
N CYS A 188 -2.71 -15.89 5.31
CA CYS A 188 -1.27 -16.12 5.57
C CYS A 188 -1.01 -16.51 7.03
N ARG A 189 0.11 -17.18 7.30
CA ARG A 189 0.46 -17.58 8.69
C ARG A 189 1.05 -16.42 9.50
N TRP A 190 1.71 -15.48 8.83
CA TRP A 190 2.42 -14.37 9.48
C TRP A 190 2.03 -13.05 8.83
N LEU A 191 1.77 -12.06 9.67
CA LEU A 191 1.48 -10.71 9.26
C LEU A 191 2.58 -9.78 9.80
N VAL A 192 3.12 -8.92 8.93
CA VAL A 192 4.04 -7.86 9.32
C VAL A 192 3.38 -6.52 9.01
N VAL A 193 3.20 -5.69 10.04
CA VAL A 193 2.63 -4.35 9.90
C VAL A 193 3.77 -3.34 9.76
N ALA A 194 3.90 -2.74 8.58
CA ALA A 194 4.92 -1.75 8.23
C ALA A 194 4.30 -0.48 7.60
N THR A 195 3.12 -0.09 8.08
CA THR A 195 2.28 0.99 7.53
C THR A 195 2.84 2.40 7.78
N GLY A 196 3.75 2.54 8.75
CA GLY A 196 4.22 3.83 9.23
C GLY A 196 3.15 4.63 9.98
N GLU A 197 3.55 5.76 10.55
CA GLU A 197 2.68 6.59 11.40
C GLU A 197 2.29 7.93 10.74
N ASN A 198 3.17 8.47 9.89
CA ASN A 198 3.05 9.84 9.35
C ASN A 198 2.28 9.92 8.03
N ALA A 199 1.59 8.85 7.65
CA ALA A 199 1.02 8.75 6.31
C ALA A 199 -0.34 9.45 6.18
N GLU A 200 -1.03 9.71 7.29
CA GLU A 200 -2.33 10.39 7.29
C GLU A 200 -2.20 11.87 7.63
N MET A 201 -2.95 12.68 6.89
CA MET A 201 -3.13 14.10 7.20
C MET A 201 -4.13 14.21 8.35
N VAL A 202 -3.75 14.91 9.41
CA VAL A 202 -4.64 15.21 10.53
C VAL A 202 -4.68 16.72 10.70
N LEU A 203 -5.86 17.29 10.54
CA LEU A 203 -6.10 18.70 10.81
C LEU A 203 -6.70 18.84 12.22
N PRO A 204 -6.14 19.69 13.09
CA PRO A 204 -6.74 19.94 14.38
C PRO A 204 -8.06 20.71 14.21
N GLU A 205 -9.03 20.43 15.07
CA GLU A 205 -10.20 21.28 15.24
C GLU A 205 -9.74 22.56 15.97
N LEU A 206 -9.81 23.69 15.27
CA LEU A 206 -9.47 24.99 15.83
C LEU A 206 -10.70 25.89 15.75
N GLU A 207 -11.12 26.45 16.88
CA GLU A 207 -12.21 27.42 16.92
C GLU A 207 -11.85 28.67 16.10
N GLY A 208 -12.78 29.15 15.28
CA GLY A 208 -12.55 30.28 14.37
C GLY A 208 -11.72 29.95 13.12
N LEU A 209 -11.34 28.70 12.88
CA LEU A 209 -10.56 28.30 11.69
C LEU A 209 -11.32 28.59 10.39
N GLU A 210 -12.63 28.41 10.39
CA GLU A 210 -13.51 28.70 9.24
C GLU A 210 -13.63 30.20 8.95
N GLU A 211 -13.32 31.06 9.92
CA GLU A 211 -13.32 32.53 9.76
C GLU A 211 -12.00 33.04 9.16
N PHE A 212 -10.97 32.21 9.14
CA PHE A 212 -9.68 32.56 8.54
C PHE A 212 -9.80 32.61 7.02
N GLY A 213 -9.91 33.83 6.47
CA GLY A 213 -9.99 34.05 5.01
C GLY A 213 -8.68 33.85 4.24
N GLY A 214 -7.60 33.43 4.92
CA GLY A 214 -6.31 33.14 4.31
C GLY A 214 -6.17 31.70 3.84
N ARG A 215 -5.12 31.41 3.08
CA ARG A 215 -4.84 30.05 2.64
C ARG A 215 -4.21 29.23 3.77
N MET A 216 -4.78 28.05 4.01
CA MET A 216 -4.20 27.03 4.88
C MET A 216 -3.67 25.86 4.08
N VAL A 217 -2.49 25.36 4.47
CA VAL A 217 -1.85 24.24 3.80
C VAL A 217 -1.26 23.31 4.86
N HIS A 218 -1.66 22.04 4.84
CA HIS A 218 -0.99 21.01 5.63
C HIS A 218 0.40 20.73 5.05
N THR A 219 1.39 20.44 5.90
CA THR A 219 2.78 20.22 5.47
C THR A 219 2.94 19.11 4.43
N SER A 220 2.06 18.11 4.43
CA SER A 220 2.06 17.03 3.44
C SER A 220 1.66 17.48 2.02
N LEU A 221 0.98 18.62 1.89
CA LEU A 221 0.62 19.23 0.61
C LEU A 221 1.61 20.31 0.18
N TYR A 222 2.43 20.82 1.11
CA TYR A 222 3.43 21.84 0.81
C TYR A 222 4.61 21.24 0.02
N LYS A 223 4.97 21.90 -1.09
CA LYS A 223 6.07 21.47 -1.98
C LYS A 223 7.25 22.42 -1.97
N SER A 224 6.97 23.69 -2.21
CA SER A 224 7.97 24.75 -2.30
C SER A 224 7.40 26.08 -1.82
N GLY A 225 8.28 27.04 -1.57
CA GLY A 225 7.90 28.40 -1.19
C GLY A 225 7.60 29.31 -2.39
N GLU A 226 7.51 28.76 -3.61
CA GLU A 226 7.36 29.54 -4.84
C GLU A 226 6.07 30.38 -4.86
N GLU A 227 5.00 29.84 -4.30
CA GLU A 227 3.69 30.49 -4.19
C GLU A 227 3.66 31.64 -3.15
N PHE A 228 4.75 31.82 -2.39
CA PHE A 228 4.88 32.82 -1.32
C PHE A 228 5.98 33.87 -1.59
N ARG A 229 6.46 33.94 -2.84
CA ARG A 229 7.47 34.91 -3.26
C ARG A 229 6.89 36.28 -3.58
#